data_AF-A0A972RHR3-F1
#
_entry.id   AF-A0A972RHR3-F1
#
_cell.length_a   1.000
_cell.length_b   1.000
_cell.length_c   1.000
_cell.angle_alpha   90.00
_cell.angle_beta   90.00
_cell.angle_gamma   90.00
#
_symmetry.space_group_name_H-M   'P 1'
#
loop_
_entity.id
_entity.type
_entity.pdbx_description
1 polymer ?
#
loop_
_entity_poly.entity_id
_entity_poly.type
_entity_poly.pdbx_seq_one_letter_code
_entity_poly.pdbx_strand_id
1 'polypeptide(L)'
;MKLRVVLESKDHGSFKTHVPSLRIYTRGGENEREALENVRSAVLLHLGIEETIHSTNRNNLTYYQYRLKEAIMGKMTLEKNKQHSPL
;
A
#
# COMPACT_ATOMS: atom_id res chain seq x y z
N MET A 1 -3.34 -11.37 11.01
CA MET A 1 -2.24 -11.41 10.01
C MET A 1 -1.88 -9.98 9.62
N LYS A 2 -0.59 -9.63 9.63
CA LYS A 2 -0.11 -8.29 9.25
C LYS A 2 0.50 -8.33 7.85
N LEU A 3 0.19 -7.34 7.01
CA LEU A 3 0.77 -7.22 5.66
C LEU A 3 2.08 -6.43 5.75
N ARG A 4 3.18 -7.06 5.37
CA ARG A 4 4.50 -6.43 5.34
C ARG A 4 4.65 -5.62 4.06
N VAL A 5 4.88 -4.33 4.21
CA VAL A 5 5.23 -3.43 3.10
C VAL A 5 6.69 -3.09 3.19
N VAL A 6 7.42 -3.35 2.12
CA VAL A 6 8.82 -2.97 1.99
C VAL A 6 8.88 -1.66 1.20
N LEU A 7 9.53 -0.66 1.80
CA LEU A 7 9.80 0.64 1.19
C LEU A 7 11.32 0.78 1.02
N GLU A 8 11.76 0.94 -0.22
CA GLU A 8 13.16 1.10 -0.58
C GLU A 8 13.37 2.51 -1.12
N SER A 9 14.28 3.28 -0.52
CA SER A 9 14.73 4.55 -1.10
C SER A 9 15.61 4.28 -2.32
N LYS A 10 15.48 5.12 -3.34
CA LYS A 10 16.35 5.15 -4.52
C LYS A 10 17.17 6.43 -4.55
N ASP A 11 18.12 6.45 -5.47
CA ASP A 11 18.83 7.66 -5.85
C ASP A 11 17.84 8.76 -6.28
N HIS A 12 18.17 10.01 -5.96
CA HIS A 12 17.32 11.20 -6.16
C HIS A 12 16.08 11.33 -5.27
N GLY A 13 15.98 10.56 -4.17
CA GLY A 13 14.93 10.74 -3.16
C GLY A 13 13.58 10.10 -3.51
N SER A 14 13.51 9.39 -4.63
CA SER A 14 12.35 8.56 -4.98
C SER A 14 12.33 7.25 -4.19
N PHE A 15 11.19 6.56 -4.19
CA PHE A 15 10.98 5.33 -3.44
C PHE A 15 10.43 4.24 -4.33
N LYS A 16 10.64 2.98 -3.95
CA LYS A 16 9.95 1.78 -4.49
C LYS A 16 9.18 1.11 -3.36
N THR A 17 8.01 0.57 -3.68
CA THR A 17 7.22 -0.21 -2.72
C THR A 17 6.83 -1.56 -3.28
N HIS A 18 6.88 -2.58 -2.42
CA HIS A 18 6.38 -3.90 -2.75
C HIS A 18 5.83 -4.64 -1.52
N VAL A 19 4.94 -5.60 -1.78
CA VAL A 19 4.30 -6.44 -0.76
C VAL A 19 4.63 -7.90 -1.08
N PRO A 20 5.70 -8.48 -0.49
CA PRO A 20 6.20 -9.80 -0.87
C PRO A 20 5.14 -10.90 -0.81
N SER A 21 4.32 -10.90 0.24
CA SER A 21 3.28 -11.91 0.46
C SER A 21 2.17 -11.88 -0.59
N LEU A 22 1.97 -10.76 -1.27
CA LEU A 22 0.93 -10.59 -2.30
C LEU A 22 1.53 -10.48 -3.72
N ARG A 23 2.86 -10.58 -3.86
CA ARG A 23 3.59 -10.36 -5.13
C ARG A 23 3.22 -9.05 -5.83
N ILE A 24 2.88 -8.01 -5.05
CA ILE A 24 2.57 -6.69 -5.56
C ILE A 24 3.86 -5.90 -5.67
N TYR A 25 4.12 -5.38 -6.86
CA TYR A 25 5.21 -4.46 -7.16
C TYR A 25 4.62 -3.19 -7.74
N THR A 26 4.89 -2.05 -7.12
CA THR A 26 4.46 -0.76 -7.66
C THR A 26 5.63 -0.03 -8.29
N ARG A 27 5.32 1.01 -9.07
CA ARG A 27 6.34 1.94 -9.58
C ARG A 27 7.01 2.77 -8.47
N GLY A 28 6.46 2.77 -7.25
CA GLY A 28 6.94 3.60 -6.16
C GLY A 28 6.37 5.01 -6.21
N GLY A 29 7.09 6.01 -5.71
CA GLY A 29 6.66 7.42 -5.71
C GLY A 29 7.84 8.37 -5.57
N GLU A 30 7.67 9.64 -5.95
CA GLU A 30 8.70 10.68 -5.86
C GLU A 30 9.06 11.02 -4.41
N ASN A 31 8.16 10.69 -3.49
CA ASN A 31 8.35 10.83 -2.04
C ASN A 31 7.71 9.65 -1.29
N GLU A 32 8.04 9.53 0.01
CA GLU A 32 7.57 8.43 0.86
C GLU A 32 6.03 8.36 0.91
N ARG A 33 5.37 9.51 0.97
CA ARG A 33 3.90 9.58 1.05
C ARG A 33 3.26 9.00 -0.21
N GLU A 34 3.69 9.45 -1.38
CA GLU A 34 3.15 8.99 -2.66
C GLU A 34 3.39 7.49 -2.85
N ALA A 35 4.60 7.01 -2.51
CA ALA A 35 4.94 5.60 -2.62
C ALA A 35 4.07 4.70 -1.72
N LEU A 36 3.71 5.20 -0.53
CA LEU A 36 2.78 4.55 0.40
C LEU A 36 1.32 4.60 -0.09
N GLU A 37 0.87 5.69 -0.68
CA GLU A 37 -0.46 5.79 -1.30
C GLU A 37 -0.58 4.79 -2.46
N ASN A 38 0.43 4.73 -3.32
CA ASN A 38 0.46 3.84 -4.48
C ASN A 38 0.40 2.35 -4.09
N VAL A 39 1.13 1.92 -3.04
CA VAL A 39 1.06 0.52 -2.58
C VAL A 39 -0.23 0.20 -1.84
N ARG A 40 -0.82 1.17 -1.14
CA ARG A 40 -2.14 0.98 -0.51
C ARG A 40 -3.21 0.72 -1.57
N SER A 41 -3.25 1.53 -2.62
CA SER A 41 -4.19 1.32 -3.73
C SER A 41 -3.96 -0.04 -4.40
N ALA A 42 -2.72 -0.41 -4.69
CA ALA A 42 -2.42 -1.70 -5.29
C ALA A 42 -2.84 -2.90 -4.43
N VAL A 43 -2.71 -2.80 -3.09
CA VAL A 43 -3.19 -3.83 -2.15
C VAL A 43 -4.72 -3.90 -2.15
N LEU A 44 -5.41 -2.77 -2.11
CA LEU A 44 -6.88 -2.73 -2.14
C LEU A 44 -7.42 -3.31 -3.46
N LEU A 45 -6.79 -2.98 -4.59
CA LEU A 45 -7.13 -3.55 -5.89
C LEU A 45 -6.91 -5.07 -5.90
N HIS A 46 -5.76 -5.55 -5.44
CA HIS A 46 -5.43 -6.98 -5.41
C HIS A 46 -6.40 -7.79 -4.55
N LEU A 47 -6.90 -7.22 -3.45
CA LEU A 47 -7.89 -7.86 -2.59
C LEU A 47 -9.33 -7.78 -3.14
N GLY A 48 -9.51 -7.23 -4.36
CA GLY A 48 -10.82 -7.06 -5.00
C GLY A 48 -11.69 -6.01 -4.32
N ILE A 49 -11.12 -5.20 -3.42
CA ILE A 49 -11.87 -4.21 -2.64
C ILE A 49 -12.26 -3.04 -3.54
N GLU A 50 -11.37 -2.56 -4.42
CA GLU A 50 -11.70 -1.50 -5.38
C GLU A 50 -12.78 -1.91 -6.40
N GLU A 51 -12.82 -3.18 -6.85
CA GLU A 51 -13.89 -3.67 -7.74
C GLU A 51 -15.22 -3.92 -7.01
N THR A 52 -15.17 -4.39 -5.76
CA THR A 52 -16.36 -4.52 -4.91
C THR A 52 -16.99 -3.14 -4.64
N ILE A 53 -16.16 -2.10 -4.55
CA ILE A 53 -16.55 -0.69 -4.39
C ILE A 53 -17.32 -0.14 -5.60
N HIS A 54 -17.07 -0.61 -6.82
CA HIS A 54 -17.76 -0.12 -8.01
C HIS A 54 -19.01 -0.92 -8.38
N SER A 55 -19.14 -2.16 -7.89
CA SER A 55 -20.22 -3.07 -8.28
C SER A 55 -21.39 -3.18 -7.29
N THR A 56 -21.27 -2.71 -6.04
CA THR A 56 -22.34 -2.83 -5.03
C THR A 56 -22.96 -1.50 -4.55
N ASN A 57 -24.30 -1.50 -4.56
CA ASN A 57 -25.27 -0.44 -4.29
C ASN A 57 -24.88 0.65 -3.24
N ARG A 58 -25.13 1.93 -3.60
CA ARG A 58 -24.58 3.17 -2.99
C ARG A 58 -24.90 3.48 -1.51
N ASN A 59 -25.82 2.76 -0.85
CA ASN A 59 -26.45 3.30 0.37
C ASN A 59 -25.76 2.94 1.70
N ASN A 60 -24.77 2.04 1.73
CA ASN A 60 -23.99 1.73 2.96
C ASN A 60 -22.47 1.61 2.69
N LEU A 61 -22.04 1.98 1.49
CA LEU A 61 -20.73 1.65 0.95
C LEU A 61 -19.59 2.40 1.67
N THR A 62 -19.79 3.68 1.99
CA THR A 62 -18.78 4.53 2.63
C THR A 62 -18.35 4.02 4.02
N TYR A 63 -19.28 3.45 4.78
CA TYR A 63 -19.01 2.92 6.11
C TYR A 63 -18.16 1.64 6.05
N TYR A 64 -18.54 0.67 5.20
CA TYR A 64 -17.76 -0.56 5.04
C TYR A 64 -16.41 -0.28 4.37
N GLN A 65 -16.33 0.66 3.43
CA GLN A 65 -15.08 1.14 2.84
C GLN A 65 -14.13 1.69 3.90
N TYR A 66 -14.62 2.57 4.77
CA TYR A 66 -13.83 3.14 5.85
C TYR A 66 -13.32 2.05 6.81
N ARG A 67 -14.21 1.17 7.27
CA ARG A 67 -13.86 0.11 8.22
C ARG A 67 -12.87 -0.90 7.65
N LEU A 68 -12.99 -1.26 6.37
CA LEU A 68 -12.08 -2.21 5.72
C LEU A 68 -10.70 -1.58 5.46
N LYS A 69 -10.67 -0.32 5.00
CA LYS A 69 -9.44 0.46 4.87
C LYS A 69 -8.71 0.59 6.20
N GLU A 70 -9.41 0.98 7.27
CA GLU A 70 -8.84 1.10 8.62
C GLU A 70 -8.35 -0.25 9.15
N ALA A 71 -9.09 -1.33 8.95
CA ALA A 71 -8.69 -2.66 9.40
C ALA A 71 -7.44 -3.20 8.67
N ILE A 72 -7.27 -2.86 7.39
CA ILE A 72 -6.08 -3.22 6.61
C ILE A 72 -4.91 -2.32 7.01
N MET A 73 -5.11 -1.01 7.11
CA MET A 73 -4.06 -0.08 7.53
C MET A 73 -3.55 -0.39 8.94
N GLY A 74 -4.44 -0.74 9.89
CA GLY A 74 -4.05 -1.18 11.24
C GLY A 74 -3.28 -2.51 11.26
N LYS A 75 -3.37 -3.30 10.19
CA LYS A 75 -2.61 -4.55 10.01
C LYS A 75 -1.34 -4.36 9.16
N MET A 76 -1.09 -3.19 8.60
CA MET A 76 0.15 -2.92 7.87
C MET A 76 1.26 -2.56 8.86
N THR A 77 2.46 -3.10 8.66
CA THR A 77 3.65 -2.69 9.41
C THR A 77 4.71 -2.26 8.41
N LEU A 78 5.18 -1.03 8.56
CA LEU A 78 6.17 -0.41 7.70
C LEU A 78 7.57 -0.72 8.23
N GLU A 79 8.38 -1.43 7.45
CA GLU A 79 9.79 -1.61 7.74
C GLU A 79 10.61 -0.73 6.80
N LYS A 80 11.40 0.19 7.37
CA LYS A 80 12.30 1.06 6.62
C LYS A 80 13.66 0.40 6.54
N ASN A 81 14.05 -0.08 5.36
CA ASN A 81 15.43 -0.47 5.12
C ASN A 81 16.21 0.76 4.67
N LYS A 82 16.99 1.35 5.59
CA LYS A 82 18.05 2.29 5.21
C LYS A 82 19.18 1.47 4.61
N GLN A 83 19.30 1.45 3.28
CA GLN A 83 20.58 1.10 2.68
C GLN A 83 21.56 2.22 3.06
N HIS A 84 22.45 1.94 4.02
CA HIS A 84 23.71 2.66 4.11
C HIS A 84 24.47 2.33 2.82
N SER A 85 24.57 3.28 1.90
CA SER A 85 25.62 3.23 0.88
C SER A 85 26.96 3.26 1.63
N PRO A 86 27.82 2.24 1.51
CA PRO A 86 29.20 2.38 1.93
C PRO A 86 29.88 3.34 0.95
N LEU A 87 30.44 4.42 1.54
CA LEU A 87 31.40 5.41 1.05
C LEU A 87 31.77 5.38 -0.45
#